data_AF-A0A6B9FMQ0-F1
#
_entry.id   AF-A0A6B9FMQ0-F1
#
_cell.length_a   1.000
_cell.length_b   1.000
_cell.length_c   1.000
_cell.angle_alpha   90.00
_cell.angle_beta   90.00
_cell.angle_gamma   90.00
#
_symmetry.space_group_name_H-M   'P 1'
#
loop_
_entity.id
_entity.type
_entity.pdbx_description
1 polymer ?
#
loop_
_entity_poly.entity_id
_entity_poly.type
_entity_poly.pdbx_seq_one_letter_code
_entity_poly.pdbx_strand_id
1 'polypeptide(L)'
;MPTEPHAPVRGLALKALRAVAANPGGLRLQAHPSVMPMLVEMGLVESRVTRGPGRTRSAWYLTHAGRYLLSQLGRHEVRAD
;
A
#
# COMPACT_ATOMS: atom_id res chain seq x y z
N MET A 1 -23.67 4.01 -5.52
CA MET A 1 -23.32 2.58 -5.75
C MET A 1 -22.72 2.06 -4.46
N PRO A 2 -23.24 1.01 -3.83
CA PRO A 2 -22.54 0.38 -2.71
C PRO A 2 -21.33 -0.32 -3.31
N THR A 3 -20.13 0.14 -2.97
CA THR A 3 -18.89 -0.56 -3.31
C THR A 3 -18.97 -1.95 -2.67
N GLU A 4 -18.82 -3.00 -3.48
CA GLU A 4 -18.72 -4.36 -2.98
C GLU A 4 -17.73 -4.40 -1.80
N PRO A 5 -17.99 -5.18 -0.75
CA PRO A 5 -17.03 -5.35 0.33
C PRO A 5 -15.78 -5.99 -0.27
N HIS A 6 -14.76 -5.17 -0.55
CA HIS A 6 -13.48 -5.65 -1.04
C HIS A 6 -13.01 -6.77 -0.13
N ALA A 7 -12.70 -7.93 -0.72
CA ALA A 7 -12.18 -9.07 0.01
C ALA A 7 -11.00 -8.62 0.93
N PRO A 8 -10.87 -9.19 2.13
CA PRO A 8 -9.87 -8.73 3.08
C PRO A 8 -8.46 -8.79 2.48
N VAL A 9 -7.71 -7.69 2.60
CA VAL A 9 -6.31 -7.60 2.14
C VAL A 9 -5.48 -8.64 2.87
N ARG A 10 -5.01 -9.67 2.14
CA ARG A 10 -4.25 -10.82 2.67
C ARG A 10 -3.12 -11.23 1.71
N GLY A 11 -2.31 -12.20 2.13
CA GLY A 11 -1.32 -12.84 1.26
C GLY A 11 -0.35 -11.85 0.60
N LEU A 12 -0.21 -11.94 -0.73
CA LEU A 12 0.69 -11.08 -1.50
C LEU A 12 0.31 -9.59 -1.42
N ALA A 13 -0.97 -9.25 -1.36
CA ALA A 13 -1.42 -7.86 -1.24
C ALA A 13 -1.02 -7.27 0.12
N LEU A 14 -1.17 -8.04 1.21
CA LEU A 14 -0.72 -7.62 2.53
C LEU A 14 0.81 -7.46 2.58
N LYS A 15 1.57 -8.38 1.96
CA LYS A 15 3.04 -8.26 1.84
C LYS A 15 3.43 -7.00 1.08
N ALA A 16 2.77 -6.70 -0.04
CA ALA A 16 3.02 -5.49 -0.82
C ALA A 16 2.70 -4.22 -0.02
N LEU A 17 1.57 -4.19 0.69
CA LEU A 17 1.19 -3.04 1.51
C LEU A 17 2.21 -2.77 2.64
N ARG A 18 2.70 -3.83 3.30
CA ARG A 18 3.78 -3.74 4.29
C ARG A 18 5.10 -3.27 3.68
N ALA A 19 5.43 -3.73 2.46
CA ALA A 19 6.62 -3.27 1.75
C ALA A 19 6.57 -1.77 1.43
N VAL A 20 5.41 -1.24 1.02
CA VAL A 20 5.23 0.21 0.82
C VAL A 20 5.39 0.95 2.14
N ALA A 21 4.82 0.45 3.24
CA ALA A 21 4.96 1.05 4.57
C ALA A 21 6.41 1.13 5.05
N ALA A 22 7.21 0.09 4.76
CA ALA A 22 8.63 0.03 5.12
C ALA A 22 9.52 0.94 4.27
N ASN A 23 9.00 1.59 3.22
CA ASN A 23 9.74 2.46 2.30
C ASN A 23 9.15 3.88 2.27
N PRO A 24 9.43 4.74 3.28
CA PRO A 24 8.88 6.10 3.34
C PRO A 24 9.24 6.98 2.13
N GLY A 25 10.39 6.73 1.50
CA GLY A 25 10.85 7.43 0.31
C GLY A 25 10.14 7.04 -1.00
N GLY A 26 9.20 6.09 -0.92
CA GLY A 26 8.46 5.53 -2.04
C GLY A 26 9.04 4.20 -2.52
N LEU A 27 8.18 3.19 -2.71
CA LEU A 27 8.54 1.89 -3.28
C LEU A 27 8.56 1.97 -4.81
N ARG A 28 9.49 1.26 -5.47
CA ARG A 28 9.62 1.30 -6.94
C ARG A 28 8.35 0.82 -7.64
N LEU A 29 7.99 1.43 -8.77
CA LEU A 29 6.75 1.06 -9.49
C LEU A 29 6.72 -0.39 -9.97
N GLN A 30 7.87 -1.00 -10.24
CA GLN A 30 7.95 -2.40 -10.70
C GLN A 30 7.73 -3.42 -9.57
N ALA A 31 7.63 -3.00 -8.31
CA ALA A 31 7.44 -3.90 -7.19
C ALA A 31 5.98 -4.39 -7.11
N HIS A 32 5.79 -5.69 -6.89
CA HIS A 32 4.48 -6.33 -6.72
C HIS A 32 3.46 -5.99 -7.84
N PRO A 33 3.84 -6.13 -9.13
CA PRO A 33 3.05 -5.61 -10.25
C PRO A 33 1.65 -6.23 -10.33
N SER A 34 1.46 -7.46 -9.84
CA SER A 34 0.18 -8.17 -9.86
C SER A 34 -0.85 -7.67 -8.85
N VAL A 35 -0.45 -6.95 -7.80
CA VAL A 35 -1.37 -6.53 -6.72
C VAL A 35 -1.44 -5.02 -6.53
N MET A 36 -0.47 -4.26 -7.06
CA MET A 36 -0.49 -2.79 -6.95
C MET A 36 -1.72 -2.13 -7.59
N PRO A 37 -2.21 -2.54 -8.77
CA PRO A 37 -3.44 -1.95 -9.34
C PRO A 37 -4.64 -2.07 -8.39
N MET A 38 -4.87 -3.25 -7.82
CA MET A 38 -5.93 -3.48 -6.84
C MET A 38 -5.75 -2.62 -5.58
N LEU A 39 -4.53 -2.50 -5.05
CA LEU A 39 -4.27 -1.65 -3.88
C LEU A 39 -4.49 -0.14 -4.16
N VAL A 40 -4.30 0.28 -5.41
CA VAL A 40 -4.61 1.64 -5.88
C VAL A 40 -6.12 1.83 -6.01
N GLU A 41 -6.84 0.88 -6.61
CA GLU A 41 -8.31 0.91 -6.71
C GLU A 41 -8.98 0.98 -5.33
N MET A 42 -8.43 0.26 -4.35
CA MET A 42 -8.87 0.32 -2.95
C MET A 42 -8.44 1.60 -2.21
N GLY A 43 -7.67 2.49 -2.85
CA GLY A 43 -7.17 3.73 -2.25
C GLY A 43 -6.16 3.54 -1.12
N LEU A 44 -5.53 2.37 -1.02
CA LEU A 44 -4.56 2.05 0.04
C LEU A 44 -3.14 2.48 -0.32
N VAL A 45 -2.84 2.54 -1.62
CA VAL A 45 -1.57 2.96 -2.19
C VAL A 45 -1.84 3.93 -3.33
N GLU A 46 -0.90 4.84 -3.61
CA GLU A 46 -0.97 5.76 -4.74
C GLU A 46 0.40 5.88 -5.42
N SER A 47 0.40 6.13 -6.73
CA SER A 47 1.62 6.52 -7.46
C SER A 47 1.82 8.02 -7.31
N ARG A 48 3.01 8.44 -6.88
CA ARG A 48 3.38 9.86 -6.90
C ARG A 48 4.67 10.06 -7.66
N VAL A 49 4.69 11.13 -8.43
CA VAL A 49 5.90 11.64 -9.07
C VAL A 49 6.62 12.53 -8.06
N THR A 50 7.80 12.11 -7.63
CA THR A 50 8.68 12.94 -6.80
C THR A 50 9.79 13.53 -7.67
N ARG A 51 9.88 14.85 -7.66
CA ARG A 51 10.95 15.60 -8.32
C ARG A 51 12.10 15.78 -7.33
N GLY A 52 13.29 15.34 -7.70
CA GLY A 52 14.53 15.58 -6.95
C GLY A 52 15.60 16.20 -7.86
N PRO A 53 16.74 16.64 -7.30
CA PRO A 53 17.83 17.22 -8.08
C PRO A 53 18.30 16.22 -9.13
N GLY A 54 18.15 16.56 -10.41
CA GLY A 54 18.58 15.75 -11.55
C GLY A 54 17.76 14.48 -11.83
N ARG A 55 16.69 14.17 -11.08
CA ARG A 55 15.81 13.04 -11.40
C ARG A 55 14.36 13.24 -10.98
N THR A 56 13.46 12.86 -11.88
CA THR A 56 12.04 12.67 -11.60
C THR A 56 11.79 11.17 -11.47
N ARG A 57 11.24 10.71 -10.35
CA ARG A 57 10.90 9.30 -10.15
C ARG A 57 9.45 9.14 -9.73
N SER A 58 8.77 8.18 -10.34
CA SER A 58 7.48 7.71 -9.86
C SER A 58 7.68 6.54 -8.89
N ALA A 59 6.94 6.53 -7.80
CA ALA A 59 7.00 5.49 -6.79
C ALA A 59 5.63 5.31 -6.13
N TRP A 60 5.42 4.13 -5.55
CA TRP A 60 4.27 3.79 -4.73
C TRP A 60 4.42 4.37 -3.33
N TYR A 61 3.39 5.05 -2.86
CA TYR A 61 3.31 5.63 -1.52
C TYR A 61 2.08 5.11 -0.79
N LEU A 62 2.23 4.95 0.52
CA LEU A 62 1.14 4.52 1.39
C LEU A 62 0.19 5.70 1.65
N THR A 63 -1.10 5.51 1.41
CA THR A 63 -2.11 6.53 1.71
C THR A 63 -2.43 6.57 3.21
N HIS A 64 -3.29 7.50 3.63
CA HIS A 64 -3.83 7.47 4.99
C HIS A 64 -4.67 6.21 5.25
N ALA A 65 -5.51 5.80 4.29
CA ALA A 65 -6.32 4.60 4.39
C ALA A 65 -5.46 3.33 4.49
N GLY A 66 -4.38 3.23 3.71
CA GLY A 66 -3.41 2.13 3.80
C GLY A 66 -2.74 2.03 5.17
N ARG A 67 -2.35 3.18 5.76
CA ARG A 67 -1.81 3.24 7.13
C ARG A 67 -2.82 2.82 8.17
N TYR A 68 -4.05 3.31 8.07
CA TYR A 68 -5.13 2.95 8.99
C TYR A 68 -5.38 1.44 8.96
N LEU A 69 -5.50 0.83 7.77
CA LEU A 69 -5.72 -0.60 7.62
C LEU A 69 -4.59 -1.42 8.26
N LEU A 70 -3.33 -1.06 8.03
CA LEU A 70 -2.19 -1.74 8.67
C LEU A 70 -2.22 -1.60 10.20
N SER A 71 -2.62 -0.45 10.73
CA SER A 71 -2.74 -0.25 12.18
C SER A 71 -3.81 -1.13 12.81
N GLN A 72 -4.93 -1.37 12.10
CA GLN A 72 -5.98 -2.28 12.58
C GLN A 72 -5.49 -3.72 12.58
N LEU A 73 -4.82 -4.16 11.50
CA LEU A 73 -4.27 -5.51 11.41
C LEU A 73 -3.21 -5.78 12.49
N GLY A 74 -2.28 -4.85 12.73
CA GLY A 74 -1.27 -5.00 13.78
C GLY A 74 -1.86 -5.11 15.19
N ARG A 75 -2.96 -4.41 15.48
CA ARG A 75 -3.69 -4.54 16.75
C ARG A 75 -4.35 -5.92 16.92
N HIS A 76 -4.78 -6.53 15.82
CA HIS A 76 -5.38 -7.86 15.82
C HIS A 76 -4.31 -8.98 15.87
N GLU A 77 -3.13 -8.76 15.31
CA GLU A 77 -2.00 -9.70 15.41
C GLU A 77 -1.42 -9.76 16.83
N VAL A 78 -1.30 -8.63 17.54
CA VAL A 78 -0.76 -8.58 18.92
C VAL A 78 -1.71 -9.19 19.96
N ARG A 79 -3.01 -9.32 19.65
CA ARG A 79 -4.03 -9.80 20.60
C ARG A 79 -4.26 -11.31 20.56
N ALA A 80 -3.54 -12.01 19.68
CA ALA A 80 -3.63 -13.46 19.50
C ALA A 80 -2.50 -14.24 20.21
N ASP A 81 -1.64 -13.55 20.96
CA ASP A 81 -0.66 -14.10 21.91
C ASP A 81 -1.18 -14.01 23.35
#